data_AF-K2EWT7-F1
#
_entry.id   AF-K2EWT7-F1
#
_cell.length_a   1.000
_cell.length_b   1.000
_cell.length_c   1.000
_cell.angle_alpha   90.00
_cell.angle_beta   90.00
_cell.angle_gamma   90.00
#
_symmetry.space_group_name_H-M   'P 1'
#
loop_
_entity.id
_entity.type
_entity.pdbx_description
1 polymer ?
#
loop_
_entity_poly.entity_id
_entity_poly.type
_entity_poly.pdbx_seq_one_letter_code
_entity_poly.pdbx_strand_id
1 'polypeptide(L)'
;MTKFKIKTYQIVIIFMLAVLAFEAVNFYRGINYVIHKYRWQTTFAKFNSGYFKAMIEQNNLEPNLSQQQVLKILTSHLKVKKTCYNSVQEGCWPEKSFFVNGSIVYSYDSYAGFILDNGILVSGIQNSTANCANLNICNIISIDLNGLNGPNTFGHDQFRFYYYKDKMVPYFYGDDSLVGNKIKRYMNIK
;
A
#
# COMPACT_ATOMS: atom_id res chain seq x y z
N MET A 1 44.26 28.01 24.51
CA MET A 1 43.30 26.89 24.46
C MET A 1 42.50 26.86 25.76
N THR A 2 41.25 27.29 25.74
CA THR A 2 40.34 27.28 26.91
C THR A 2 39.81 25.87 27.13
N LYS A 3 40.16 25.23 28.26
CA LYS A 3 39.61 23.92 28.65
C LYS A 3 38.20 24.13 29.21
N PHE A 4 37.17 23.69 28.48
CA PHE A 4 35.81 23.62 29.00
C PHE A 4 35.74 22.55 30.11
N LYS A 5 35.49 22.95 31.36
CA LYS A 5 35.20 22.02 32.45
C LYS A 5 33.70 21.71 32.45
N ILE A 6 33.35 20.51 31.99
CA ILE A 6 31.99 19.99 32.10
C ILE A 6 31.72 19.71 33.58
N LYS A 7 30.68 20.34 34.13
CA LYS A 7 30.23 20.12 35.52
C LYS A 7 29.28 18.93 35.57
N THR A 8 29.24 18.19 36.68
CA THR A 8 28.42 16.99 36.86
C THR A 8 26.95 17.21 36.52
N TYR A 9 26.36 18.37 36.88
CA TYR A 9 24.97 18.66 36.52
C TYR A 9 24.73 18.79 35.01
N GLN A 10 25.74 19.20 34.23
CA GLN A 10 25.64 19.28 32.77
C GLN A 10 25.59 17.88 32.16
N ILE A 11 26.32 16.91 32.72
CA ILE A 11 26.27 15.50 32.31
C ILE A 11 24.87 14.93 32.56
N VAL A 12 24.29 15.20 33.74
CA VAL A 12 22.93 14.74 34.09
C VAL A 12 21.88 15.35 33.16
N ILE A 13 21.98 16.64 32.85
CA ILE A 13 21.06 17.31 31.91
C ILE A 13 21.18 16.70 30.51
N ILE A 14 22.40 16.51 29.99
CA ILE A 14 22.62 15.90 28.67
C ILE A 14 22.04 14.50 28.63
N PHE A 15 22.25 13.69 29.68
CA PHE A 15 21.70 12.35 29.75
C PHE A 15 20.16 12.36 29.78
N MET A 16 19.53 13.22 30.58
CA MET A 16 18.07 13.35 30.61
C MET A 16 17.50 13.79 29.26
N LEU A 17 18.15 14.74 28.57
CA LEU A 17 17.73 15.16 27.23
C LEU A 17 17.86 14.03 26.21
N ALA A 18 18.93 13.23 26.29
CA ALA A 18 19.12 12.08 25.42
C ALA A 18 18.04 11.00 25.64
N VAL A 19 17.68 10.72 26.90
CA VAL A 19 16.59 9.78 27.24
C VAL A 19 15.25 10.32 26.73
N LEU A 20 14.94 11.59 26.97
CA LEU A 20 13.70 12.21 26.48
C LEU A 20 13.61 12.18 24.95
N ALA A 21 14.71 12.48 24.25
CA ALA A 21 14.75 12.41 22.79
C ALA A 21 14.53 10.98 22.29
N PHE A 22 15.14 9.99 22.92
CA PHE A 22 14.95 8.58 22.58
C PHE A 22 13.49 8.14 22.77
N GLU A 23 12.88 8.47 23.90
CA GLU A 23 11.48 8.14 24.18
C GLU A 23 10.52 8.85 23.23
N ALA A 24 10.75 10.14 22.93
CA ALA A 24 9.95 10.89 21.97
C ALA A 24 10.00 10.26 20.57
N VAL A 25 11.18 9.81 20.12
CA VAL A 25 11.34 9.12 18.84
C VAL A 25 10.58 7.79 18.84
N ASN A 26 10.68 7.00 19.92
CA ASN A 26 9.97 5.72 20.02
C ASN A 26 8.45 5.91 20.05
N PHE A 27 7.98 6.90 20.81
CA PHE A 27 6.57 7.26 20.88
C PHE A 27 6.04 7.68 19.50
N TYR A 28 6.75 8.55 18.80
CA TYR A 28 6.39 8.98 17.45
C TYR A 28 6.36 7.80 16.46
N ARG A 29 7.35 6.91 16.52
CA ARG A 29 7.36 5.66 15.73
C ARG A 29 6.17 4.77 16.05
N GLY A 30 5.81 4.65 17.32
CA GLY A 30 4.65 3.88 17.78
C GLY A 30 3.34 4.44 17.23
N ILE A 31 3.12 5.75 17.34
CA ILE A 31 1.94 6.42 16.79
C ILE A 31 1.85 6.22 15.28
N ASN A 32 2.94 6.48 14.55
CA ASN A 32 2.96 6.31 13.11
C ASN A 32 2.63 4.87 12.71
N TYR A 33 3.22 3.89 13.39
CA TYR A 33 2.92 2.48 13.15
C TYR A 33 1.41 2.18 13.33
N VAL A 34 0.80 2.66 14.41
CA VAL A 34 -0.64 2.46 14.69
C VAL A 34 -1.50 3.14 13.62
N ILE A 35 -1.19 4.38 13.24
CA ILE A 35 -1.92 5.11 12.20
C ILE A 35 -1.83 4.38 10.86
N HIS A 36 -0.64 3.96 10.44
CA HIS A 36 -0.45 3.22 9.19
C HIS A 36 -1.16 1.87 9.22
N LYS A 37 -1.08 1.12 10.33
CA LYS A 37 -1.80 -0.13 10.51
C LYS A 37 -3.30 0.06 10.38
N TYR A 38 -3.87 1.09 11.02
CA TYR A 38 -5.30 1.37 10.96
C TYR A 38 -5.76 1.82 9.56
N ARG A 39 -5.04 2.75 8.92
CA ARG A 39 -5.33 3.17 7.54
C ARG A 39 -5.28 2.00 6.57
N TRP A 40 -4.30 1.13 6.75
CA TRP A 40 -4.18 -0.09 5.97
C TRP A 40 -5.37 -1.03 6.17
N GLN A 41 -5.66 -1.43 7.41
CA GLN A 41 -6.74 -2.36 7.73
C GLN A 41 -8.09 -1.86 7.24
N THR A 42 -8.39 -0.58 7.44
CA THR A 42 -9.65 0.01 7.00
C THR A 42 -9.77 0.09 5.48
N THR A 43 -8.68 0.44 4.78
CA THR A 43 -8.64 0.46 3.31
C THR A 43 -8.80 -0.93 2.74
N PHE A 44 -8.01 -1.88 3.26
CA PHE A 44 -8.07 -3.28 2.87
C PHE A 44 -9.47 -3.84 3.08
N ALA A 45 -10.09 -3.65 4.24
CA ALA A 45 -11.42 -4.16 4.52
C ALA A 45 -12.47 -3.61 3.53
N LYS A 46 -12.46 -2.29 3.26
CA LYS A 46 -13.36 -1.66 2.30
C LYS A 46 -13.15 -2.19 0.88
N PHE A 47 -11.90 -2.22 0.43
CA PHE A 47 -11.57 -2.68 -0.91
C PHE A 47 -11.92 -4.16 -1.09
N ASN A 48 -11.52 -5.00 -0.14
CA ASN A 48 -11.77 -6.43 -0.15
C ASN A 48 -13.28 -6.73 -0.13
N SER A 49 -14.06 -6.00 0.68
CA SER A 49 -15.52 -6.10 0.67
C SER A 49 -16.13 -5.70 -0.68
N GLY A 50 -15.65 -4.61 -1.30
CA GLY A 50 -16.12 -4.19 -2.63
C GLY A 50 -15.78 -5.19 -3.71
N TYR A 51 -14.55 -5.71 -3.71
CA TYR A 51 -14.08 -6.74 -4.62
C TYR A 51 -14.89 -8.03 -4.51
N PHE A 52 -15.10 -8.56 -3.30
CA PHE A 52 -15.88 -9.79 -3.12
C PHE A 52 -17.36 -9.61 -3.45
N LYS A 53 -17.94 -8.44 -3.17
CA LYS A 53 -19.31 -8.15 -3.60
C LYS A 53 -19.43 -8.17 -5.13
N ALA A 54 -18.49 -7.53 -5.82
CA ALA A 54 -18.37 -7.59 -7.28
C ALA A 54 -18.22 -9.02 -7.81
N MET A 55 -17.38 -9.85 -7.18
CA MET A 55 -17.20 -11.26 -7.53
C MET A 55 -18.51 -12.06 -7.39
N ILE A 56 -19.24 -11.88 -6.28
CA ILE A 56 -20.50 -12.59 -6.01
C ILE A 56 -21.57 -12.21 -7.03
N GLU A 57 -21.74 -10.91 -7.31
CA GLU A 57 -22.75 -10.42 -8.26
C GLU A 57 -22.51 -10.90 -9.69
N GLN A 58 -21.25 -11.03 -10.10
CA GLN A 58 -20.89 -11.50 -11.44
C GLN A 58 -20.75 -13.02 -11.54
N ASN A 59 -20.94 -13.74 -10.43
CA ASN A 59 -20.67 -15.18 -10.26
C ASN A 59 -19.17 -15.56 -10.44
N ASN A 60 -18.39 -14.74 -11.17
CA ASN A 60 -16.94 -14.72 -11.24
C ASN A 60 -16.44 -13.44 -11.95
N LEU A 61 -15.28 -12.86 -11.57
CA LEU A 61 -14.62 -11.79 -12.36
C LEU A 61 -13.68 -12.36 -13.45
N GLU A 62 -13.90 -13.61 -13.86
CA GLU A 62 -13.03 -14.44 -14.71
C GLU A 62 -13.22 -14.23 -16.24
N PRO A 63 -12.34 -14.80 -17.10
CA PRO A 63 -11.41 -14.11 -18.00
C PRO A 63 -12.05 -13.42 -19.22
N ASN A 64 -13.37 -13.34 -19.30
CA ASN A 64 -14.09 -12.76 -20.43
C ASN A 64 -14.48 -11.30 -20.22
N LEU A 65 -14.15 -10.73 -19.06
CA LEU A 65 -14.36 -9.32 -18.77
C LEU A 65 -13.13 -8.52 -19.21
N SER A 66 -13.34 -7.54 -20.07
CA SER A 66 -12.33 -6.53 -20.38
C SER A 66 -11.94 -5.76 -19.12
N GLN A 67 -10.72 -5.21 -19.11
CA GLN A 67 -10.21 -4.31 -18.08
C GLN A 67 -11.21 -3.19 -17.72
N GLN A 68 -11.93 -2.66 -18.71
CA GLN A 68 -12.95 -1.63 -18.50
C GLN A 68 -14.16 -2.16 -17.74
N GLN A 69 -14.60 -3.39 -18.03
CA GLN A 69 -15.67 -4.04 -17.29
C GLN A 69 -15.24 -4.33 -15.86
N VAL A 70 -14.04 -4.88 -15.65
CA VAL A 70 -13.50 -5.12 -14.30
C VAL A 70 -13.42 -3.82 -13.51
N LEU A 71 -12.88 -2.76 -14.11
CA LEU A 71 -12.81 -1.43 -13.50
C LEU A 71 -14.21 -0.93 -13.13
N LYS A 72 -15.18 -0.99 -14.04
CA LYS A 72 -16.56 -0.54 -13.81
C LYS A 72 -17.23 -1.33 -12.67
N ILE A 73 -17.03 -2.65 -12.64
CA ILE A 73 -17.61 -3.53 -11.62
C ILE A 73 -16.97 -3.28 -10.25
N LEU A 74 -15.65 -3.12 -10.17
CA LEU A 74 -14.99 -2.83 -8.89
C LEU A 74 -15.36 -1.44 -8.36
N THR A 75 -15.46 -0.46 -9.25
CA THR A 75 -15.73 0.93 -8.87
C THR A 75 -17.20 1.19 -8.54
N SER A 76 -18.16 0.37 -8.98
CA SER A 76 -19.59 0.54 -8.67
C SER A 76 -19.93 0.37 -7.18
N HIS A 77 -19.08 -0.35 -6.44
CA HIS A 77 -19.26 -0.59 -5.00
C HIS A 77 -18.35 0.27 -4.12
N LEU A 78 -17.62 1.22 -4.73
CA LEU A 78 -16.64 2.05 -4.06
C LEU A 78 -16.92 3.53 -4.32
N LYS A 79 -16.54 4.39 -3.38
CA LYS A 79 -16.60 5.84 -3.59
C LYS A 79 -15.36 6.28 -4.37
N VAL A 80 -15.51 6.42 -5.68
CA VAL A 80 -14.41 6.70 -6.61
C VAL A 80 -14.46 8.16 -7.05
N LYS A 81 -13.34 8.86 -6.90
CA LYS A 81 -13.12 10.23 -7.34
C LYS A 81 -12.72 10.30 -8.82
N LYS A 82 -11.93 9.33 -9.28
CA LYS A 82 -11.41 9.27 -10.66
C LYS A 82 -11.11 7.83 -11.06
N THR A 83 -11.41 7.47 -12.30
CA THR A 83 -10.94 6.24 -12.95
C THR A 83 -9.89 6.58 -14.00
N CYS A 84 -8.94 5.68 -14.22
CA CYS A 84 -7.91 5.77 -15.25
C CYS A 84 -7.84 4.46 -16.02
N TYR A 85 -7.63 4.53 -17.33
CA TYR A 85 -7.34 3.36 -18.17
C TYR A 85 -5.83 3.13 -18.31
N ASN A 86 -5.03 4.18 -18.17
CA ASN A 86 -3.59 4.18 -17.98
C ASN A 86 -3.25 4.93 -16.69
N SER A 87 -2.95 4.20 -15.62
CA SER A 87 -2.85 4.79 -14.29
C SER A 87 -1.72 5.80 -14.16
N VAL A 88 -0.56 5.59 -14.78
CA VAL A 88 0.56 6.54 -14.67
C VAL A 88 0.27 7.80 -15.50
N GLN A 89 -0.10 7.65 -16.77
CA GLN A 89 -0.33 8.80 -17.66
C GLN A 89 -1.50 9.66 -17.21
N GLU A 90 -2.54 9.05 -16.67
CA GLU A 90 -3.72 9.76 -16.19
C GLU A 90 -3.63 10.13 -14.70
N GLY A 91 -2.54 9.83 -14.01
CA GLY A 91 -2.31 10.25 -12.62
C GLY A 91 -3.13 9.49 -11.56
N CYS A 92 -3.55 8.26 -11.84
CA CYS A 92 -4.02 7.31 -10.82
C CYS A 92 -2.89 6.48 -10.19
N TRP A 93 -1.64 6.63 -10.63
CA TRP A 93 -0.48 6.01 -10.00
C TRP A 93 0.77 6.87 -10.19
N PRO A 94 1.67 6.96 -9.20
CA PRO A 94 2.91 7.73 -9.37
C PRO A 94 3.85 7.06 -10.36
N GLU A 95 4.48 7.87 -11.22
CA GLU A 95 5.56 7.44 -12.11
C GLU A 95 6.79 6.97 -11.30
N LYS A 96 7.00 7.54 -10.11
CA LYS A 96 8.17 7.27 -9.27
C LYS A 96 7.75 6.79 -7.89
N SER A 97 8.29 5.65 -7.48
CA SER A 97 8.15 5.11 -6.12
C SER A 97 9.51 4.65 -5.59
N PHE A 98 9.55 4.23 -4.33
CA PHE A 98 10.78 3.80 -3.65
C PHE A 98 10.62 2.41 -3.06
N PHE A 99 11.70 1.63 -3.04
CA PHE A 99 11.82 0.47 -2.17
C PHE A 99 12.25 0.89 -0.77
N VAL A 100 12.07 -0.01 0.21
CA VAL A 100 12.45 0.25 1.62
C VAL A 100 13.94 0.58 1.78
N ASN A 101 14.79 0.03 0.90
CA ASN A 101 16.23 0.33 0.86
C ASN A 101 16.56 1.71 0.25
N GLY A 102 15.55 2.50 -0.17
CA GLY A 102 15.71 3.83 -0.76
C GLY A 102 15.99 3.82 -2.26
N SER A 103 16.16 2.65 -2.89
CA SER A 103 16.30 2.57 -4.34
C SER A 103 15.00 2.98 -5.05
N ILE A 104 15.15 3.60 -6.22
CA ILE A 104 14.04 4.15 -6.98
C ILE A 104 13.49 3.05 -7.90
N VAL A 105 12.16 2.98 -7.96
CA VAL A 105 11.44 2.20 -8.96
C VAL A 105 10.54 3.11 -9.77
N TYR A 106 10.71 3.06 -11.09
CA TYR A 106 9.84 3.77 -12.02
C TYR A 106 8.68 2.86 -12.43
N SER A 107 7.47 3.39 -12.33
CA SER A 107 6.27 2.74 -12.78
C SER A 107 5.97 3.21 -14.21
N TYR A 108 5.93 2.26 -15.13
CA TYR A 108 5.39 2.45 -16.48
C TYR A 108 4.04 1.75 -16.62
N ASP A 109 3.33 1.64 -15.48
CA ASP A 109 2.09 0.90 -15.33
C ASP A 109 1.00 1.49 -16.25
N SER A 110 0.77 0.80 -17.37
CA SER A 110 -0.31 1.07 -18.33
C SER A 110 -1.63 0.42 -17.93
N TYR A 111 -1.72 -0.18 -16.75
CA TYR A 111 -2.93 -0.80 -16.25
C TYR A 111 -3.94 0.25 -15.81
N ALA A 112 -5.22 -0.13 -15.88
CA ALA A 112 -6.30 0.65 -15.34
C ALA A 112 -6.24 0.71 -13.81
N GLY A 113 -6.82 1.76 -13.29
CA GLY A 113 -6.80 2.09 -11.88
C GLY A 113 -7.83 3.15 -11.54
N PHE A 114 -7.84 3.55 -10.28
CA PHE A 114 -8.75 4.57 -9.80
C PHE A 114 -8.27 5.22 -8.50
N ILE A 115 -8.84 6.37 -8.20
CA ILE A 115 -8.61 7.14 -6.97
C ILE A 115 -9.90 7.10 -6.17
N LEU A 116 -9.82 6.64 -4.92
CA LEU A 116 -10.93 6.71 -3.98
C LEU A 116 -11.18 8.17 -3.53
N ASP A 117 -12.37 8.46 -3.03
CA ASP A 117 -12.76 9.78 -2.51
C ASP A 117 -11.81 10.31 -1.41
N ASN A 118 -11.20 9.41 -0.65
CA ASN A 118 -10.20 9.67 0.38
C ASN A 118 -8.76 9.81 -0.15
N GLY A 119 -8.55 9.81 -1.47
CA GLY A 119 -7.25 10.04 -2.12
C GLY A 119 -6.35 8.80 -2.23
N ILE A 120 -6.81 7.63 -1.83
CA ILE A 120 -6.08 6.35 -2.00
C ILE A 120 -6.06 5.98 -3.47
N LEU A 121 -4.90 5.54 -3.96
CA LEU A 121 -4.74 5.09 -5.34
C LEU A 121 -4.83 3.57 -5.42
N VAL A 122 -5.43 3.09 -6.49
CA VAL A 122 -5.48 1.67 -6.85
C VAL A 122 -5.03 1.54 -8.30
N SER A 123 -4.09 0.64 -8.58
CA SER A 123 -3.62 0.30 -9.94
C SER A 123 -3.42 -1.20 -10.09
N GLY A 124 -3.02 -1.66 -11.27
CA GLY A 124 -2.75 -3.06 -11.55
C GLY A 124 -3.96 -3.85 -12.02
N ILE A 125 -5.06 -3.20 -12.40
CA ILE A 125 -6.23 -3.90 -12.94
C ILE A 125 -5.89 -4.36 -14.36
N GLN A 126 -5.44 -5.61 -14.50
CA GLN A 126 -5.00 -6.16 -15.79
C GLN A 126 -6.18 -6.68 -16.64
N ASN A 127 -5.95 -6.77 -17.96
CA ASN A 127 -6.96 -7.15 -18.94
C ASN A 127 -7.16 -8.68 -19.09
N SER A 128 -6.23 -9.53 -18.63
CA SER A 128 -6.34 -11.00 -18.81
C SER A 128 -5.17 -11.86 -18.29
N THR A 129 -4.12 -11.30 -17.70
CA THR A 129 -2.84 -12.04 -17.57
C THR A 129 -2.76 -13.06 -16.44
N ALA A 130 -3.80 -13.18 -15.62
CA ALA A 130 -3.88 -14.25 -14.65
C ALA A 130 -5.11 -15.08 -15.04
N ASN A 131 -4.89 -15.99 -16.00
CA ASN A 131 -5.86 -17.05 -16.27
C ASN A 131 -6.05 -17.78 -14.94
N CYS A 132 -7.15 -17.50 -14.25
CA CYS A 132 -7.43 -18.04 -12.93
C CYS A 132 -7.51 -19.58 -12.98
N ALA A 133 -7.51 -20.18 -14.18
CA ALA A 133 -7.39 -21.62 -14.41
C ALA A 133 -5.97 -22.21 -14.20
N ASN A 134 -4.88 -21.46 -14.43
CA ASN A 134 -3.52 -22.05 -14.45
C ASN A 134 -2.72 -21.83 -13.16
N LEU A 135 -2.81 -20.63 -12.56
CA LEU A 135 -2.06 -20.26 -11.35
C LEU A 135 -2.96 -19.88 -10.17
N ASN A 136 -4.28 -19.98 -10.32
CA ASN A 136 -5.32 -19.48 -9.41
C ASN A 136 -5.24 -17.97 -9.08
N ILE A 137 -4.24 -17.25 -9.57
CA ILE A 137 -4.18 -15.78 -9.49
C ILE A 137 -5.13 -15.27 -10.58
N CYS A 138 -6.02 -14.37 -10.20
CA CYS A 138 -6.98 -13.66 -11.04
C CYS A 138 -6.52 -12.21 -11.30
N ASN A 139 -5.78 -11.57 -10.39
CA ASN A 139 -5.25 -10.22 -10.59
C ASN A 139 -4.08 -9.88 -9.65
N ILE A 140 -3.30 -8.83 -9.99
CA ILE A 140 -2.31 -8.22 -9.10
C ILE A 140 -2.65 -6.75 -8.91
N ILE A 141 -3.21 -6.39 -7.76
CA ILE A 141 -3.64 -5.01 -7.49
C ILE A 141 -2.63 -4.35 -6.56
N SER A 142 -2.24 -3.13 -6.92
CA SER A 142 -1.43 -2.25 -6.09
C SER A 142 -2.31 -1.19 -5.44
N ILE A 143 -2.06 -0.89 -4.18
CA ILE A 143 -2.77 0.13 -3.39
C ILE A 143 -1.74 1.10 -2.81
N ASP A 144 -1.98 2.40 -2.99
CA ASP A 144 -1.19 3.49 -2.40
C ASP A 144 -2.06 4.25 -1.39
N LEU A 145 -1.75 4.09 -0.11
CA LEU A 145 -2.46 4.76 0.98
C LEU A 145 -2.18 6.26 1.04
N ASN A 146 -1.03 6.72 0.56
CA ASN A 146 -0.57 8.10 0.68
C ASN A 146 -1.06 8.98 -0.48
N GLY A 147 -1.56 8.37 -1.55
CA GLY A 147 -2.07 9.12 -2.69
C GLY A 147 -0.93 9.72 -3.51
N LEU A 148 -1.17 10.88 -4.10
CA LEU A 148 -0.15 11.64 -4.83
C LEU A 148 0.76 12.48 -3.92
N ASN A 149 0.63 12.38 -2.59
CA ASN A 149 1.35 13.27 -1.67
C ASN A 149 2.86 12.96 -1.56
N GLY A 150 3.29 11.74 -1.90
CA GLY A 150 4.71 11.35 -1.87
C GLY A 150 5.39 11.50 -0.49
N PRO A 151 6.65 11.04 -0.37
CA PRO A 151 7.24 9.99 -1.18
C PRO A 151 6.47 8.67 -0.97
N ASN A 152 6.23 7.92 -2.05
CA ASN A 152 5.50 6.66 -1.97
C ASN A 152 6.47 5.49 -1.99
N THR A 153 6.42 4.65 -0.96
CA THR A 153 7.39 3.60 -0.68
C THR A 153 6.70 2.25 -0.52
N PHE A 154 7.15 1.27 -1.29
CA PHE A 154 6.68 -0.11 -1.18
C PHE A 154 6.94 -0.64 0.23
N GLY A 155 5.88 -1.17 0.84
CA GLY A 155 5.91 -1.70 2.20
C GLY A 155 5.81 -0.60 3.24
N HIS A 156 5.53 0.65 2.87
CA HIS A 156 5.20 1.70 3.82
C HIS A 156 3.77 2.19 3.63
N ASP A 157 3.48 2.69 2.44
CA ASP A 157 2.19 3.22 2.01
C ASP A 157 1.73 2.59 0.69
N GLN A 158 2.66 2.04 -0.11
CA GLN A 158 2.35 1.22 -1.26
C GLN A 158 2.43 -0.26 -0.95
N PHE A 159 1.44 -1.00 -1.46
CA PHE A 159 1.30 -2.41 -1.20
C PHE A 159 0.73 -3.14 -2.40
N ARG A 160 1.05 -4.43 -2.51
CA ARG A 160 0.60 -5.30 -3.62
C ARG A 160 -0.04 -6.57 -3.11
N PHE A 161 -0.98 -7.07 -3.90
CA PHE A 161 -1.70 -8.30 -3.59
C PHE A 161 -1.93 -9.16 -4.81
N TYR A 162 -1.86 -10.46 -4.58
CA TYR A 162 -2.48 -11.44 -5.45
C TYR A 162 -3.95 -11.60 -5.08
N TYR A 163 -4.80 -11.44 -6.07
CA TYR A 163 -6.20 -11.84 -5.99
C TYR A 163 -6.35 -13.21 -6.58
N TYR A 164 -7.01 -14.09 -5.84
CA TYR A 164 -7.46 -15.40 -6.26
C TYR A 164 -8.98 -15.38 -6.29
N LYS A 165 -9.59 -16.42 -6.85
CA LYS A 165 -11.05 -16.56 -6.93
C LYS A 165 -11.76 -16.44 -5.58
N ASP A 166 -11.14 -16.93 -4.52
CA ASP A 166 -11.73 -17.09 -3.19
C ASP A 166 -11.01 -16.29 -2.09
N LYS A 167 -9.84 -15.72 -2.39
CA LYS A 167 -8.99 -15.07 -1.39
C LYS A 167 -8.10 -14.00 -1.98
N MET A 168 -7.59 -13.16 -1.10
CA MET A 168 -6.61 -12.13 -1.40
C MET A 168 -5.39 -12.39 -0.53
N VAL A 169 -4.20 -12.41 -1.14
CA VAL A 169 -2.95 -12.73 -0.45
C VAL A 169 -1.95 -11.60 -0.70
N PRO A 170 -1.21 -11.13 0.31
CA PRO A 170 -0.13 -10.17 0.09
C PRO A 170 0.89 -10.69 -0.93
N TYR A 171 1.48 -9.79 -1.69
CA TYR A 171 2.54 -10.11 -2.65
C TYR A 171 3.89 -10.20 -1.93
N PHE A 172 4.74 -11.20 -2.26
CA PHE A 172 5.99 -11.51 -1.52
C PHE A 172 7.25 -11.68 -2.40
N TYR A 173 7.25 -11.28 -3.68
CA TYR A 173 8.39 -11.55 -4.57
C TYR A 173 9.46 -10.43 -4.52
N GLY A 174 10.74 -10.79 -4.35
CA GLY A 174 11.86 -9.83 -4.34
C GLY A 174 11.84 -8.87 -3.15
N ASP A 175 12.13 -7.58 -3.40
CA ASP A 175 12.04 -6.51 -2.39
C ASP A 175 10.60 -6.36 -1.82
N ASP A 176 9.58 -6.86 -2.54
CA ASP A 176 8.21 -6.91 -2.04
C ASP A 176 8.01 -7.97 -0.95
N SER A 177 8.97 -8.85 -0.68
CA SER A 177 8.92 -9.75 0.49
C SER A 177 8.79 -8.96 1.81
N LEU A 178 9.38 -7.76 1.89
CA LEU A 178 9.21 -6.84 3.01
C LEU A 178 7.79 -6.28 3.09
N VAL A 179 7.17 -5.99 1.94
CA VAL A 179 5.76 -5.56 1.82
C VAL A 179 4.86 -6.61 2.46
N GLY A 180 4.96 -7.85 1.97
CA GLY A 180 4.15 -8.95 2.47
C GLY A 180 4.38 -9.23 3.96
N ASN A 181 5.63 -9.17 4.45
CA ASN A 181 5.94 -9.34 5.87
C ASN A 181 5.31 -8.25 6.74
N LYS A 182 5.30 -7.00 6.29
CA LYS A 182 4.65 -5.92 7.02
C LYS A 182 3.14 -6.09 7.04
N ILE A 183 2.55 -6.51 5.93
CA ILE A 183 1.12 -6.80 5.87
C ILE A 183 0.75 -7.95 6.82
N LYS A 184 1.54 -9.03 6.90
CA LYS A 184 1.34 -10.10 7.89
C LYS A 184 1.29 -9.55 9.32
N ARG A 185 2.22 -8.65 9.68
CA ARG A 185 2.22 -7.97 11.00
C ARG A 185 0.99 -7.09 11.20
N TYR A 186 0.53 -6.38 10.17
CA TYR A 186 -0.70 -5.58 10.26
C TYR A 186 -1.95 -6.46 10.41
N MET A 187 -1.98 -7.64 9.80
CA MET A 187 -3.11 -8.57 9.89
C MET A 187 -2.98 -9.55 11.08
N ASN A 188 -1.92 -9.46 11.88
CA ASN A 188 -1.59 -10.41 12.95
C ASN A 188 -1.56 -11.88 12.45
N ILE A 189 -1.17 -12.11 11.19
CA ILE A 189 -1.02 -13.45 10.61
C ILE A 189 0.33 -13.99 11.06
N LYS A 190 0.32 -15.14 11.76
CA LYS A 190 1.52 -15.86 12.20
C LYS A 190 2.19 -16.58 11.03
#